data_AF-A0A7J8PWP4-F1
#
_entry.id   AF-A0A7J8PWP4-F1
#
_cell.length_a   1.000
_cell.length_b   1.000
_cell.length_c   1.000
_cell.angle_alpha   90.00
_cell.angle_beta   90.00
_cell.angle_gamma   90.00
#
_symmetry.space_group_name_H-M   'P 1'
#
loop_
_entity.id
_entity.type
_entity.pdbx_description
1 polymer ?
#
loop_
_entity_poly.entity_id
_entity_poly.type
_entity_poly.pdbx_seq_one_letter_code
_entity_poly.pdbx_strand_id
1 'polypeptide(L)'
;MLNKQKCGNTDIEGVDSTNACYGGTAALFNCVNWVESSSWDGRYGIVVCTDSAVYAEGPARPTGGAAAIAMLIGPDAPIAFESKFRGSHMSHAYDFYKPNLASEYPVVDGKLSQTCYLMALDTCYKYFCHK
;
A
#
# COMPACT_ATOMS: atom_id res chain seq x y z
N MET A 1 -11.73 -16.30 -28.78
CA MET A 1 -11.79 -15.00 -29.49
C MET A 1 -11.22 -13.94 -28.56
N LEU A 2 -9.98 -13.50 -28.78
CA LEU A 2 -9.43 -12.35 -28.06
C LEU A 2 -10.02 -11.10 -28.73
N ASN A 3 -11.09 -10.56 -28.14
CA ASN A 3 -11.65 -9.29 -28.57
C ASN A 3 -10.57 -8.21 -28.41
N LYS A 4 -10.07 -7.67 -29.52
CA LYS A 4 -9.25 -6.46 -29.52
C LYS A 4 -10.09 -5.33 -28.93
N GLN A 5 -9.79 -4.97 -27.69
CA GLN A 5 -10.44 -3.88 -26.98
C GLN A 5 -10.05 -2.56 -27.64
N LYS A 6 -11.01 -1.65 -27.82
CA LYS A 6 -10.76 -0.31 -28.35
C LYS A 6 -9.79 0.44 -27.43
N CYS A 7 -8.69 0.94 -27.99
CA CYS A 7 -7.77 1.87 -27.33
C CYS A 7 -8.47 3.23 -27.14
N GLY A 8 -8.17 3.94 -26.03
CA GLY A 8 -8.65 5.33 -25.82
C GLY A 8 -9.36 5.63 -24.49
N ASN A 9 -9.28 4.77 -23.47
CA ASN A 9 -9.80 5.10 -22.14
C ASN A 9 -8.79 5.97 -21.38
N THR A 10 -8.94 7.30 -21.45
CA THR A 10 -8.11 8.30 -20.77
C THR A 10 -8.78 8.92 -19.56
N ASP A 11 -10.04 8.60 -19.31
CA ASP A 11 -10.85 9.13 -18.20
C ASP A 11 -10.83 8.11 -17.04
N ILE A 12 -9.75 8.13 -16.26
CA ILE A 12 -9.52 7.22 -15.13
C ILE A 12 -8.95 8.03 -13.95
N GLU A 13 -9.61 7.96 -12.80
CA GLU A 13 -9.16 8.58 -11.55
C GLU A 13 -8.00 7.82 -10.89
N GLY A 14 -7.26 8.50 -10.01
CA GLY A 14 -6.20 7.92 -9.20
C GLY A 14 -4.80 8.39 -9.56
N VAL A 15 -3.92 8.37 -8.57
CA VAL A 15 -2.50 8.72 -8.65
C VAL A 15 -1.72 7.85 -7.65
N ASP A 16 -0.41 8.08 -7.54
CA ASP A 16 0.45 7.35 -6.60
C ASP A 16 0.14 7.72 -5.14
N SER A 17 0.20 6.72 -4.26
CA SER A 17 0.10 6.89 -2.80
C SER A 17 1.39 6.40 -2.15
N THR A 18 2.04 7.25 -1.36
CA THR A 18 3.39 6.97 -0.85
C THR A 18 3.46 7.13 0.66
N ASN A 19 3.84 6.05 1.35
CA ASN A 19 4.41 6.07 2.69
C ASN A 19 5.12 4.74 2.96
N ALA A 20 6.39 4.63 2.57
CA ALA A 20 7.15 3.37 2.63
C ALA A 20 6.31 2.19 2.07
N CYS A 21 6.37 1.02 2.72
CA CYS A 21 5.62 -0.17 2.32
C CYS A 21 4.08 -0.05 2.42
N TYR A 22 3.55 1.04 3.00
CA TYR A 22 2.11 1.21 3.25
C TYR A 22 1.34 1.74 2.03
N GLY A 23 2.02 2.28 1.01
CA GLY A 23 1.40 2.95 -0.15
C GLY A 23 0.34 2.10 -0.86
N GLY A 24 0.60 0.79 -1.01
CA GLY A 24 -0.35 -0.15 -1.61
C GLY A 24 -1.65 -0.31 -0.81
N THR A 25 -1.56 -0.36 0.53
CA THR A 25 -2.74 -0.42 1.40
C THR A 25 -3.54 0.89 1.35
N ALA A 26 -2.86 2.04 1.30
CA ALA A 26 -3.53 3.33 1.14
C ALA A 26 -4.29 3.42 -0.20
N ALA A 27 -3.65 3.02 -1.31
CA ALA A 27 -4.29 2.96 -2.62
C ALA A 27 -5.49 1.99 -2.64
N LEU A 28 -5.36 0.84 -1.96
CA LEU A 28 -6.45 -0.13 -1.81
C LEU A 28 -7.65 0.47 -1.08
N PHE A 29 -7.44 1.15 0.05
CA PHE A 29 -8.53 1.82 0.76
C PHE A 29 -9.15 2.94 -0.06
N ASN A 30 -8.35 3.74 -0.76
CA ASN A 30 -8.87 4.78 -1.66
C ASN A 30 -9.78 4.17 -2.73
N CYS A 31 -9.36 3.06 -3.33
CA CYS A 31 -10.11 2.38 -4.38
C CYS A 31 -11.42 1.77 -3.87
N VAL A 32 -11.40 1.11 -2.69
CA VAL A 32 -12.62 0.58 -2.06
C VAL A 32 -13.59 1.72 -1.74
N ASN A 33 -13.10 2.81 -1.12
CA ASN A 33 -13.94 3.97 -0.80
C ASN A 33 -14.51 4.62 -2.07
N TRP A 34 -13.74 4.66 -3.18
CA TRP A 34 -14.22 5.18 -4.46
C TRP A 34 -15.37 4.34 -5.02
N VAL A 35 -15.25 3.00 -5.01
CA VAL A 35 -16.33 2.09 -5.42
C VAL A 35 -17.58 2.28 -4.57
N GLU A 36 -17.44 2.58 -3.27
CA GLU A 36 -18.56 2.85 -2.36
C GLU A 36 -19.11 4.30 -2.43
N SER A 37 -18.47 5.18 -3.21
CA SER A 37 -18.80 6.61 -3.23
C SER A 37 -19.92 6.94 -4.22
N SER A 38 -20.51 8.15 -4.08
CA SER A 38 -21.45 8.70 -5.07
C SER A 38 -20.80 9.04 -6.41
N SER A 39 -19.47 9.10 -6.47
CA SER A 39 -18.72 9.37 -7.70
C SER A 39 -18.40 8.10 -8.48
N TRP A 40 -18.74 6.93 -7.95
CA TRP A 40 -18.53 5.67 -8.65
C TRP A 40 -19.35 5.62 -9.94
N ASP A 41 -18.69 5.31 -11.05
CA ASP A 41 -19.29 5.28 -12.38
C ASP A 41 -19.65 3.87 -12.87
N GLY A 42 -19.59 2.88 -11.97
CA GLY A 42 -19.88 1.48 -12.27
C GLY A 42 -18.70 0.68 -12.83
N ARG A 43 -17.53 1.30 -13.08
CA ARG A 43 -16.33 0.59 -13.55
C ARG A 43 -15.54 -0.03 -12.40
N TYR A 44 -14.71 -1.02 -12.72
CA TYR A 44 -13.76 -1.57 -11.74
C TYR A 44 -12.66 -0.56 -11.43
N GLY A 45 -12.21 -0.58 -10.18
CA GLY A 45 -10.93 0.01 -9.81
C GLY A 45 -9.79 -1.00 -9.95
N ILE A 46 -8.59 -0.52 -10.23
CA ILE A 46 -7.37 -1.34 -10.24
C ILE A 46 -6.34 -0.73 -9.30
N VAL A 47 -5.79 -1.55 -8.41
CA VAL A 47 -4.74 -1.15 -7.48
C VAL A 47 -3.48 -1.91 -7.82
N VAL A 48 -2.38 -1.20 -7.99
CA VAL A 48 -1.06 -1.80 -8.27
C VAL A 48 -0.12 -1.50 -7.11
N CYS A 49 0.37 -2.56 -6.48
CA CYS A 49 1.44 -2.48 -5.49
C CYS A 49 2.73 -2.95 -6.17
N THR A 50 3.71 -2.08 -6.35
CA THR A 50 4.98 -2.45 -6.98
C THR A 50 6.15 -1.80 -6.24
N ASP A 51 7.22 -2.57 -6.05
CA ASP A 51 8.43 -2.08 -5.40
C ASP A 51 9.65 -2.92 -5.83
N SER A 52 10.83 -2.30 -5.72
CA SER A 52 12.14 -2.94 -5.81
C SER A 52 13.00 -2.43 -4.65
N ALA A 53 13.13 -3.27 -3.62
CA ALA A 53 13.91 -2.99 -2.44
C ALA A 53 15.39 -3.34 -2.69
N VAL A 54 16.20 -2.31 -2.93
CA VAL A 54 17.64 -2.41 -3.13
C VAL A 54 18.38 -1.78 -1.95
N TYR A 55 19.38 -2.48 -1.42
CA TYR A 55 20.17 -2.05 -0.27
C TYR A 55 21.66 -2.03 -0.61
N ALA A 56 22.39 -1.13 0.04
CA ALA A 56 23.84 -1.07 -0.06
C ALA A 56 24.48 -2.35 0.48
N GLU A 57 25.80 -2.48 0.32
CA GLU A 57 26.53 -3.53 1.02
C GLU A 57 26.31 -3.46 2.53
N GLY A 58 26.14 -4.62 3.16
CA GLY A 58 25.89 -4.71 4.60
C GLY A 58 24.79 -5.73 4.95
N PRO A 59 24.37 -5.75 6.22
CA PRO A 59 23.46 -6.77 6.74
C PRO A 59 22.02 -6.67 6.19
N ALA A 60 21.62 -5.52 5.63
CA ALA A 60 20.31 -5.34 4.99
C ALA A 60 20.26 -5.85 3.54
N ARG A 61 21.41 -6.09 2.88
CA ARG A 61 21.43 -6.55 1.48
C ARG A 61 20.64 -7.82 1.21
N PRO A 62 20.69 -8.86 2.07
CA PRO A 62 19.90 -10.08 1.87
C PRO A 62 18.38 -9.89 2.03
N THR A 63 17.91 -8.76 2.56
CA THR A 63 16.48 -8.48 2.77
C THR A 63 15.85 -7.69 1.61
N GLY A 64 16.54 -7.56 0.48
CA GLY A 64 16.00 -6.98 -0.74
C GLY A 64 15.00 -7.89 -1.45
N GLY A 65 14.37 -7.36 -2.50
CA GLY A 65 13.39 -8.10 -3.30
C GLY A 65 12.65 -7.18 -4.27
N ALA A 66 11.97 -7.74 -5.26
CA ALA A 66 11.18 -6.97 -6.20
C ALA A 66 9.92 -7.73 -6.61
N ALA A 67 8.79 -7.02 -6.70
CA ALA A 67 7.51 -7.60 -7.10
C ALA A 67 6.54 -6.53 -7.61
N ALA A 68 5.50 -7.00 -8.29
CA ALA A 68 4.30 -6.23 -8.58
C ALA A 68 3.06 -7.11 -8.38
N ILE A 69 2.03 -6.55 -7.75
CA ILE A 69 0.72 -7.18 -7.54
C ILE A 69 -0.34 -6.23 -8.07
N ALA A 70 -1.25 -6.74 -8.89
CA ALA A 70 -2.43 -6.01 -9.35
C ALA A 70 -3.69 -6.63 -8.74
N MET A 71 -4.54 -5.79 -8.14
CA MET A 71 -5.82 -6.18 -7.52
C MET A 71 -6.94 -5.46 -8.25
N LEU A 72 -7.95 -6.21 -8.70
CA LEU A 72 -9.17 -5.66 -9.30
C LEU A 72 -10.23 -5.51 -8.21
N ILE A 73 -10.82 -4.32 -8.10
CA ILE A 73 -11.73 -3.93 -7.02
C ILE A 73 -13.11 -3.62 -7.60
N GLY A 74 -14.16 -4.18 -6.99
CA GLY A 74 -15.54 -3.99 -7.40
C GLY A 74 -16.53 -4.68 -6.44
N PRO A 75 -17.84 -4.53 -6.69
CA PRO A 75 -18.88 -5.20 -5.89
C PRO A 75 -18.86 -6.72 -6.07
N ASP A 76 -19.55 -7.43 -5.17
CA ASP A 76 -19.72 -8.90 -5.18
C ASP A 76 -18.38 -9.68 -5.20
N ALA A 77 -17.36 -9.12 -4.55
CA ALA A 77 -16.02 -9.68 -4.50
C ALA A 77 -15.96 -10.96 -3.65
N PRO A 78 -15.17 -11.98 -4.06
CA PRO A 78 -14.94 -13.19 -3.27
C PRO A 78 -14.09 -12.92 -2.01
N ILE A 79 -13.39 -11.79 -1.96
CA ILE A 79 -12.64 -11.30 -0.81
C ILE A 79 -13.24 -9.94 -0.46
N ALA A 80 -14.23 -9.93 0.44
CA ALA A 80 -14.94 -8.73 0.82
C ALA A 80 -14.24 -8.00 1.98
N PHE A 81 -14.28 -6.67 1.96
CA PHE A 81 -13.84 -5.86 3.08
C PHE A 81 -14.90 -5.84 4.18
N GLU A 82 -14.50 -6.16 5.40
CA GLU A 82 -15.30 -5.90 6.59
C GLU A 82 -15.11 -4.44 7.04
N SER A 83 -15.86 -3.52 6.43
CA SER A 83 -15.59 -2.06 6.45
C SER A 83 -15.42 -1.43 7.85
N LYS A 84 -16.04 -2.00 8.89
CA LYS A 84 -15.94 -1.52 10.28
C LYS A 84 -14.74 -2.08 11.04
N PHE A 85 -14.21 -3.22 10.61
CA PHE A 85 -13.17 -3.98 11.33
C PHE A 85 -11.78 -3.56 10.85
N ARG A 86 -11.31 -2.42 11.36
CA ARG A 86 -9.95 -1.90 11.10
C ARG A 86 -9.41 -1.06 12.26
N GLY A 87 -8.09 -1.10 12.42
CA GLY A 87 -7.33 -0.23 13.31
C GLY A 87 -6.12 0.36 12.57
N SER A 88 -5.79 1.62 12.83
CA SER A 88 -4.65 2.31 12.20
C SER A 88 -3.81 3.01 13.24
N HIS A 89 -2.49 2.95 13.08
CA HIS A 89 -1.52 3.68 13.87
C HIS A 89 -0.57 4.39 12.92
N MET A 90 -0.40 5.69 13.11
CA MET A 90 0.53 6.52 12.35
C MET A 90 1.30 7.38 13.34
N SER A 91 2.62 7.44 13.18
CA SER A 91 3.50 8.21 14.05
C SER A 91 4.66 8.78 13.25
N HIS A 92 5.21 9.89 13.74
CA HIS A 92 6.45 10.43 13.20
C HIS A 92 7.62 9.60 13.76
N ALA A 93 8.33 8.90 12.89
CA ALA A 93 9.50 8.10 13.23
C ALA A 93 10.58 8.22 12.16
N TYR A 94 11.84 8.09 12.57
CA TYR A 94 13.02 8.04 11.69
C TYR A 94 13.67 6.65 11.73
N ASP A 95 12.83 5.62 11.65
CA ASP A 95 13.26 4.23 11.72
C ASP A 95 13.77 3.71 10.37
N PHE A 96 13.09 4.06 9.27
CA PHE A 96 13.48 3.73 7.91
C PHE A 96 13.03 4.82 6.94
N TYR A 97 13.96 5.47 6.24
CA TYR A 97 13.63 6.56 5.31
C TYR A 97 14.69 6.75 4.22
N LYS A 98 14.34 7.42 3.12
CA LYS A 98 15.22 7.69 1.97
C LYS A 98 15.45 9.21 1.80
N PRO A 99 16.31 9.83 2.62
CA PRO A 99 16.52 11.28 2.58
C PRO A 99 17.44 11.72 1.43
N ASN A 100 18.27 10.82 0.91
CA ASN A 100 19.21 11.11 -0.17
C ASN A 100 18.53 10.85 -1.53
N LEU A 101 18.12 11.91 -2.20
CA LEU A 101 17.41 11.83 -3.49
C LEU A 101 18.27 11.25 -4.64
N ALA A 102 19.60 11.24 -4.50
CA ALA A 102 20.51 10.69 -5.50
C ALA A 102 20.84 9.20 -5.29
N SER A 103 20.33 8.59 -4.21
CA SER A 103 20.64 7.20 -3.83
C SER A 103 19.37 6.39 -3.62
N GLU A 104 19.37 5.15 -4.11
CA GLU A 104 18.26 4.20 -3.89
C GLU A 104 18.26 3.62 -2.47
N TYR A 105 19.41 3.69 -1.78
CA TYR A 105 19.62 3.09 -0.48
C TYR A 105 18.98 3.90 0.66
N PRO A 106 18.27 3.24 1.58
CA PRO A 106 17.67 3.89 2.74
C PRO A 106 18.68 4.15 3.87
N VAL A 107 18.35 5.12 4.72
CA VAL A 107 18.88 5.23 6.09
C VAL A 107 17.99 4.38 6.99
N VAL A 108 18.61 3.49 7.77
CA VAL A 108 17.90 2.49 8.60
C VAL A 108 18.46 2.48 10.02
N ASP A 109 17.60 2.67 11.01
CA ASP A 109 17.85 2.32 12.40
C ASP A 109 17.12 1.01 12.73
N GLY A 110 17.79 -0.12 12.53
CA GLY A 110 17.17 -1.44 12.63
C GLY A 110 16.62 -1.79 14.02
N LYS A 111 17.10 -1.16 15.09
CA LYS A 111 16.55 -1.35 16.44
C LYS A 111 15.27 -0.54 16.61
N LEU A 112 15.28 0.71 16.14
CA LEU A 112 14.10 1.56 16.15
C LEU A 112 13.00 0.99 15.25
N SER A 113 13.32 0.50 14.05
CA SER A 113 12.35 -0.13 13.13
C SER A 113 11.58 -1.27 13.76
N GLN A 114 12.27 -2.16 14.49
CA GLN A 114 11.58 -3.26 15.19
C GLN A 114 10.65 -2.75 16.29
N THR A 115 11.08 -1.74 17.04
CA THR A 115 10.28 -1.15 18.12
C THR A 115 9.05 -0.43 17.56
N CYS A 116 9.21 0.38 16.52
CA CYS A 116 8.14 1.07 15.83
C CYS A 116 7.15 0.09 15.20
N TYR A 117 7.63 -0.98 14.56
CA TYR A 117 6.78 -1.99 13.95
C TYR A 117 5.89 -2.70 14.99
N LEU A 118 6.47 -3.17 16.10
CA LEU A 118 5.72 -3.87 17.14
C LEU A 118 4.74 -2.93 17.86
N MET A 119 5.14 -1.68 18.13
CA MET A 119 4.25 -0.67 18.70
C MET A 119 3.05 -0.38 17.78
N ALA A 120 3.28 -0.26 16.47
CA ALA A 120 2.22 -0.06 15.49
C ALA A 120 1.29 -1.27 15.42
N LEU A 121 1.84 -2.49 15.41
CA LEU A 121 1.08 -3.73 15.42
C LEU A 121 0.15 -3.82 16.65
N ASP A 122 0.70 -3.65 17.85
CA ASP A 122 -0.06 -3.71 19.10
C ASP A 122 -1.18 -2.67 19.12
N THR A 123 -0.90 -1.46 18.66
CA THR A 123 -1.88 -0.37 18.62
C THR A 123 -2.98 -0.62 17.59
N CYS A 124 -2.62 -1.03 16.38
CA CYS A 124 -3.57 -1.41 15.34
C CYS A 124 -4.48 -2.55 15.81
N TYR A 125 -3.91 -3.58 16.44
CA TYR A 125 -4.66 -4.72 16.95
C TYR A 125 -5.60 -4.30 18.08
N LYS A 126 -5.13 -3.48 19.03
CA LYS A 126 -5.98 -2.91 20.09
C LYS A 126 -7.18 -2.18 19.51
N TYR A 127 -6.97 -1.30 18.51
CA TYR A 127 -8.08 -0.59 17.89
C TYR A 127 -9.03 -1.50 17.12
N PHE A 128 -8.50 -2.53 16.46
CA PHE A 128 -9.31 -3.56 15.81
C PHE A 128 -10.21 -4.29 16.81
N CYS A 129 -9.69 -4.69 17.97
CA CYS A 129 -10.46 -5.36 19.03
C CYS A 129 -11.54 -4.48 19.70
N HIS A 130 -11.48 -3.16 19.52
CA HIS A 130 -12.48 -2.22 20.04
C HIS A 130 -13.59 -1.88 19.02
N LYS A 131 -13.63 -2.54 17.87
CA LYS A 131 -14.69 -2.42 16.85
C LYS A 131 -15.70 -3.54 16.98
#